data_AF-A0A9P4NZ76-F1
#
_entry.id   AF-A0A9P4NZ76-F1
#
_cell.length_a   1.000
_cell.length_b   1.000
_cell.length_c   1.000
_cell.angle_alpha   90.00
_cell.angle_beta   90.00
_cell.angle_gamma   90.00
#
_symmetry.space_group_name_H-M   'P 1'
#
loop_
_entity.id
_entity.type
_entity.pdbx_description
1 polymer ?
#
loop_
_entity_poly.entity_id
_entity_poly.type
_entity_poly.pdbx_seq_one_letter_code
_entity_poly.pdbx_strand_id
1 'polypeptide(L)'
;IVRPPFPTPIRDRSPIIGITASSRLRTCFRVGEALNAGCSAVRNSGNMTSNTILIELYAKISSSHREEGGGVKQYFTFVDLFTEDRPPFVQGICECWKASELWEYDCGRFITGAGGELEENKLCRTVGRMRREGKGWRFVVLNIWEATWDDVEYARAIICG
;
A
#
# COMPACT_ATOMS: atom_id res chain seq x y z
N ILE A 1 -13.08 17.54 6.96
CA ILE A 1 -11.79 17.76 7.66
C ILE A 1 -10.67 17.54 6.66
N VAL A 2 -9.80 18.53 6.46
CA VAL A 2 -8.65 18.43 5.55
C VAL A 2 -7.51 17.78 6.33
N ARG A 3 -6.95 16.69 5.79
CA ARG A 3 -5.83 15.98 6.41
C ARG A 3 -4.61 16.92 6.53
N PRO A 4 -3.92 16.94 7.68
CA PRO A 4 -2.62 17.61 7.80
C PRO A 4 -1.60 17.08 6.77
N PRO A 5 -0.61 17.91 6.36
CA PRO A 5 0.46 17.43 5.49
C PRO A 5 1.28 16.33 6.17
N PHE A 6 1.96 15.50 5.38
CA PHE A 6 2.91 14.53 5.94
C PHE A 6 3.96 15.24 6.81
N PRO A 7 4.39 14.63 7.94
CA PRO A 7 5.45 15.18 8.77
C PRO A 7 6.70 15.49 7.95
N THR A 8 7.35 16.61 8.28
CA THR A 8 8.62 16.94 7.67
C THR A 8 9.66 15.88 8.05
N PRO A 9 10.54 15.51 7.13
CA PRO A 9 11.62 14.60 7.45
C PRO A 9 12.49 15.14 8.58
N ILE A 10 12.93 14.24 9.45
CA ILE A 10 14.01 14.55 10.37
C ILE A 10 15.28 14.92 9.60
N ARG A 11 16.19 15.63 10.25
CA ARG A 11 17.49 15.99 9.68
C ARG A 11 18.35 14.74 9.50
N ASP A 12 19.18 14.75 8.45
CA ASP A 12 20.25 13.77 8.31
C ASP A 12 21.17 13.82 9.53
N ARG A 13 21.69 12.65 9.93
CA ARG A 13 22.54 12.48 11.13
C ARG A 13 21.83 12.90 12.42
N SER A 14 20.63 12.35 12.65
CA SER A 14 19.91 12.51 13.92
C SER A 14 20.80 12.16 15.12
N PRO A 15 20.77 12.93 16.22
CA PRO A 15 21.47 12.57 17.46
C PRO A 15 20.85 11.35 18.14
N ILE A 16 19.63 10.95 17.75
CA ILE A 16 18.99 9.75 18.28
C ILE A 16 19.50 8.54 17.50
N ILE A 17 20.19 7.64 18.20
CA ILE A 17 20.75 6.41 17.64
C ILE A 17 19.64 5.52 17.08
N GLY A 18 19.86 4.98 15.88
CA GLY A 18 18.90 4.09 15.20
C GLY A 18 17.81 4.81 14.40
N ILE A 19 17.69 6.14 14.54
CA ILE A 19 16.77 6.95 13.75
C ILE A 19 17.45 7.37 12.44
N THR A 20 16.76 7.20 11.31
CA THR A 20 17.26 7.56 9.98
C THR A 20 16.25 8.41 9.20
N ALA A 21 16.75 9.41 8.47
CA ALA A 21 15.94 10.18 7.52
C ALA A 21 15.71 9.41 6.20
N SER A 22 16.38 8.26 6.02
CA SER A 22 16.44 7.49 4.78
C SER A 22 15.21 6.63 4.49
N SER A 23 14.43 6.31 5.52
CA SER A 23 13.19 5.55 5.40
C SER A 23 12.06 6.30 6.09
N ARG A 24 10.94 6.47 5.39
CA ARG A 24 9.80 7.24 5.91
C ARG A 24 8.51 6.48 5.64
N LEU A 25 7.67 6.34 6.64
CA LEU A 25 6.33 5.79 6.50
C LEU A 25 5.32 6.91 6.26
N ARG A 26 4.47 6.74 5.26
CA ARG A 26 3.36 7.64 4.94
C ARG A 26 2.06 6.86 4.96
N THR A 27 1.25 7.09 5.99
CA THR A 27 -0.09 6.51 6.05
C THR A 27 -1.03 7.26 5.13
N CYS A 28 -1.85 6.57 4.34
CA CYS A 28 -2.73 7.14 3.34
C CYS A 28 -4.11 6.48 3.47
N PHE A 29 -5.16 7.30 3.44
CA PHE A 29 -6.56 6.84 3.44
C PHE A 29 -7.26 7.08 2.10
N ARG A 30 -6.51 7.57 1.11
CA ARG A 30 -6.95 7.82 -0.26
C ARG A 30 -5.91 7.24 -1.21
N VAL A 31 -6.34 6.53 -2.25
CA VAL A 31 -5.43 5.94 -3.24
C VAL A 31 -4.63 7.01 -3.98
N GLY A 32 -5.27 8.16 -4.26
CA GLY A 32 -4.60 9.31 -4.88
C GLY A 32 -3.44 9.86 -4.04
N GLU A 33 -3.56 9.87 -2.70
CA GLU A 33 -2.48 10.31 -1.81
C GLU A 33 -1.29 9.34 -1.87
N ALA A 34 -1.56 8.04 -1.86
CA ALA A 34 -0.53 7.01 -2.00
C ALA A 34 0.21 7.10 -3.34
N LEU A 35 -0.52 7.28 -4.44
CA LEU A 35 0.08 7.49 -5.76
C LEU A 35 0.93 8.76 -5.80
N ASN A 36 0.41 9.88 -5.31
CA ASN A 36 1.15 11.14 -5.30
C ASN A 36 2.43 11.05 -4.47
N ALA A 37 2.35 10.46 -3.27
CA ALA A 37 3.49 10.27 -2.39
C ALA A 37 4.53 9.30 -2.98
N GLY A 38 4.09 8.12 -3.43
CA GLY A 38 4.96 7.06 -3.93
C GLY A 38 5.60 7.38 -5.27
N CYS A 39 4.82 7.85 -6.24
CA CYS A 39 5.36 8.17 -7.56
C CYS A 39 6.33 9.35 -7.50
N SER A 40 6.07 10.35 -6.64
CA SER A 40 7.01 11.46 -6.43
C SER A 40 8.30 10.98 -5.75
N ALA A 41 8.21 10.04 -4.80
CA ALA A 41 9.39 9.43 -4.19
C ALA A 41 10.28 8.75 -5.24
N VAL A 42 9.67 7.90 -6.08
CA VAL A 42 10.41 7.15 -7.13
C VAL A 42 11.02 8.09 -8.17
N ARG A 43 10.31 9.16 -8.57
CA ARG A 43 10.86 10.16 -9.49
C ARG A 43 12.05 10.93 -8.90
N ASN A 44 11.98 11.25 -7.61
CA ASN A 44 12.97 12.09 -6.95
C ASN A 44 14.15 11.30 -6.38
N SER A 45 14.04 9.97 -6.20
CA SER A 45 15.12 9.19 -5.60
C SER A 45 16.32 8.96 -6.53
N GLY A 46 16.17 9.07 -7.86
CA GLY A 46 17.23 8.71 -8.80
C GLY A 46 17.82 7.32 -8.50
N ASN A 47 19.14 7.15 -8.69
CA ASN A 47 19.90 5.95 -8.27
C ASN A 47 20.19 5.90 -6.75
N MET A 48 19.63 6.80 -5.96
CA MET A 48 19.89 6.88 -4.52
C MET A 48 18.92 5.96 -3.76
N THR A 49 19.45 4.82 -3.30
CA THR A 49 18.75 3.82 -2.47
C THR A 49 18.39 4.32 -1.06
N SER A 50 18.91 5.48 -0.66
CA SER A 50 18.84 6.03 0.70
C SER A 50 17.61 6.90 0.97
N ASN A 51 16.58 6.90 0.11
CA ASN A 51 15.34 7.65 0.37
C ASN A 51 14.10 6.82 0.01
N THR A 52 13.84 5.79 0.80
CA THR A 52 12.69 4.89 0.61
C THR A 52 11.47 5.45 1.32
N ILE A 53 10.43 5.77 0.56
CA ILE A 53 9.11 6.04 1.12
C ILE A 53 8.32 4.73 1.14
N LEU A 54 8.01 4.28 2.35
CA LEU A 54 7.00 3.27 2.60
C LEU A 54 5.65 3.95 2.70
N ILE A 55 4.64 3.29 2.16
CA ILE A 55 3.27 3.74 2.21
C ILE A 55 2.49 2.69 2.99
N GLU A 56 1.82 3.14 4.04
CA GLU A 56 0.75 2.38 4.67
C GLU A 56 -0.55 2.87 4.05
N LEU A 57 -1.23 2.06 3.27
CA LEU A 57 -2.46 2.41 2.59
C LEU A 57 -3.62 1.64 3.21
N TYR A 58 -4.64 2.38 3.63
CA TYR A 58 -5.98 1.82 3.86
C TYR A 58 -6.77 2.00 2.58
N ALA A 59 -7.22 0.88 2.01
CA ALA A 59 -7.93 0.85 0.73
C ALA A 59 -8.89 -0.34 0.72
N LYS A 60 -9.82 -0.33 -0.23
CA LYS A 60 -10.59 -1.53 -0.55
C LYS A 60 -9.92 -2.28 -1.70
N ILE A 61 -10.17 -3.58 -1.79
CA ILE A 61 -9.68 -4.42 -2.89
C ILE A 61 -10.88 -4.78 -3.75
N SER A 62 -10.81 -4.47 -5.05
CA SER A 62 -11.86 -4.84 -6.00
C SER A 62 -11.62 -6.19 -6.66
N SER A 63 -10.35 -6.56 -6.85
CA SER A 63 -9.97 -7.86 -7.37
C SER A 63 -8.62 -8.29 -6.84
N SER A 64 -8.44 -9.59 -6.62
CA SER A 64 -7.12 -10.15 -6.40
C SER A 64 -7.03 -11.60 -6.87
N HIS A 65 -5.94 -11.90 -7.56
CA HIS A 65 -5.71 -13.21 -8.17
C HIS A 65 -4.22 -13.58 -8.06
N ARG A 66 -3.94 -14.88 -8.08
CA ARG A 66 -2.57 -15.41 -8.10
C ARG A 66 -2.09 -15.58 -9.53
N GLU A 67 -0.78 -15.49 -9.73
CA GLU A 67 -0.14 -15.79 -11.00
C GLU A 67 -0.48 -17.22 -11.44
N GLU A 68 -0.94 -17.38 -12.69
CA GLU A 68 -1.26 -18.68 -13.27
C GLU A 68 -0.03 -19.58 -13.32
N GLY A 69 -0.23 -20.90 -13.29
CA GLY A 69 0.87 -21.87 -13.37
C GLY A 69 1.66 -22.06 -12.07
N GLY A 70 1.11 -21.66 -10.91
CA GLY A 70 1.71 -21.96 -9.60
C GLY A 70 2.83 -20.99 -9.18
N GLY A 71 2.82 -19.77 -9.72
CA GLY A 71 3.78 -18.72 -9.36
C GLY A 71 3.64 -18.22 -7.91
N VAL A 72 4.64 -17.46 -7.46
CA VAL A 72 4.71 -16.91 -6.09
C VAL A 72 4.17 -15.48 -5.99
N LYS A 73 3.54 -14.98 -7.05
CA LYS A 73 2.97 -13.63 -7.11
C LYS A 73 1.46 -13.63 -6.94
N GLN A 74 0.96 -12.66 -6.20
CA GLN A 74 -0.45 -12.35 -6.08
C GLN A 74 -0.64 -10.87 -6.45
N TYR A 75 -1.60 -10.61 -7.33
CA TYR A 75 -1.93 -9.29 -7.84
C TYR A 75 -3.19 -8.78 -7.16
N PHE A 76 -3.24 -7.47 -6.92
CA PHE A 76 -4.34 -6.79 -6.26
C PHE A 76 -4.74 -5.55 -7.06
N THR A 77 -6.04 -5.25 -7.12
CA THR A 77 -6.53 -3.94 -7.55
C THR A 77 -7.05 -3.19 -6.33
N PHE A 78 -6.32 -2.19 -5.89
CA PHE A 78 -6.73 -1.34 -4.78
C PHE A 78 -7.57 -0.16 -5.30
N VAL A 79 -8.71 0.06 -4.64
CA VAL A 79 -9.65 1.16 -4.88
C VAL A 79 -9.81 2.00 -3.62
N ASP A 80 -10.27 3.23 -3.79
CA ASP A 80 -10.37 4.19 -2.69
C ASP A 80 -11.45 3.82 -1.68
N LEU A 81 -11.21 4.09 -0.38
CA LEU A 81 -12.16 3.83 0.70
C LEU A 81 -13.51 4.52 0.52
N PHE A 82 -13.52 5.73 -0.05
CA PHE A 82 -14.73 6.55 -0.13
C PHE A 82 -15.26 6.73 -1.57
N THR A 83 -14.51 6.26 -2.57
CA THR A 83 -14.85 6.39 -3.99
C THR A 83 -14.33 5.17 -4.76
N GLU A 84 -15.06 4.05 -4.64
CA GLU A 84 -14.65 2.75 -5.19
C GLU A 84 -14.88 2.62 -6.70
N ASP A 85 -15.90 3.31 -7.20
CA ASP A 85 -16.40 3.24 -8.58
C ASP A 85 -15.59 4.10 -9.56
N ARG A 86 -14.67 4.93 -9.05
CA ARG A 86 -13.96 5.94 -9.82
C ARG A 86 -12.46 5.93 -9.54
N PRO A 87 -11.64 6.20 -10.57
CA PRO A 87 -10.21 6.31 -10.40
C PRO A 87 -9.83 7.41 -9.39
N PRO A 88 -8.65 7.31 -8.76
CA PRO A 88 -7.56 6.42 -9.16
C PRO A 88 -7.63 5.02 -8.54
N PHE A 89 -7.27 4.02 -9.35
CA PHE A 89 -6.99 2.66 -8.90
C PHE A 89 -5.49 2.42 -8.91
N VAL A 90 -4.98 1.57 -8.02
CA VAL A 90 -3.57 1.18 -8.02
C VAL A 90 -3.41 -0.32 -8.08
N GLN A 91 -2.57 -0.77 -9.01
CA GLN A 91 -2.24 -2.17 -9.20
C GLN A 91 -1.14 -2.58 -8.21
N GLY A 92 -1.44 -3.58 -7.40
CA GLY A 92 -0.62 -4.15 -6.36
C GLY A 92 0.01 -5.47 -6.75
N ILE A 93 1.17 -5.78 -6.18
CA ILE A 93 1.79 -7.09 -6.28
C ILE A 93 2.42 -7.50 -4.95
N CYS A 94 2.09 -8.69 -4.45
CA CYS A 94 2.86 -9.40 -3.45
C CYS A 94 3.70 -10.45 -4.19
N GLU A 95 5.03 -10.35 -4.13
CA GLU A 95 5.96 -11.26 -4.83
C GLU A 95 6.31 -12.50 -4.00
N CYS A 96 5.78 -12.61 -2.77
CA CYS A 96 6.20 -13.60 -1.78
C CYS A 96 5.02 -14.23 -1.03
N TRP A 97 3.83 -14.32 -1.63
CA TRP A 97 2.64 -14.82 -0.92
C TRP A 97 2.83 -16.26 -0.39
N LYS A 98 3.68 -17.06 -1.06
CA LYS A 98 4.00 -18.44 -0.69
C LYS A 98 5.26 -18.58 0.20
N ALA A 99 5.86 -17.48 0.62
CA ALA A 99 7.10 -17.53 1.39
C ALA A 99 6.89 -17.99 2.85
N SER A 100 5.67 -17.89 3.37
CA SER A 100 5.28 -18.35 4.71
C SER A 100 3.77 -18.58 4.78
N GLU A 101 3.34 -19.42 5.72
CA GLU A 101 1.92 -19.62 6.04
C GLU A 101 1.23 -18.31 6.44
N LEU A 102 1.94 -17.38 7.11
CA LEU A 102 1.39 -16.06 7.44
C LEU A 102 1.10 -15.23 6.19
N TRP A 103 2.00 -15.27 5.21
CA TRP A 103 1.82 -14.59 3.94
C TRP A 103 0.67 -15.17 3.13
N GLU A 104 0.54 -16.49 3.14
CA GLU A 104 -0.58 -17.17 2.49
C GLU A 104 -1.91 -16.86 3.18
N TYR A 105 -1.93 -16.87 4.51
CA TYR A 105 -3.09 -16.50 5.31
C TYR A 105 -3.54 -15.07 4.99
N ASP A 106 -2.64 -14.10 5.11
CA ASP A 106 -2.95 -12.69 4.95
C ASP A 106 -3.36 -12.33 3.52
N CYS A 107 -2.60 -12.79 2.51
CA CYS A 107 -2.91 -12.50 1.11
C CYS A 107 -4.13 -13.29 0.62
N GLY A 108 -4.28 -14.54 1.07
CA GLY A 108 -5.31 -15.47 0.60
C GLY A 108 -6.75 -14.99 0.87
N ARG A 109 -6.95 -14.20 1.93
CA ARG A 109 -8.26 -13.63 2.30
C ARG A 109 -8.88 -12.74 1.23
N PHE A 110 -8.07 -12.24 0.29
CA PHE A 110 -8.49 -11.33 -0.77
C PHE A 110 -8.61 -12.01 -2.14
N ILE A 111 -8.43 -13.33 -2.23
CA ILE A 111 -8.61 -14.05 -3.49
C ILE A 111 -10.08 -13.98 -3.88
N THR A 112 -10.36 -13.46 -5.07
CA THR A 112 -11.70 -13.53 -5.65
C THR A 112 -11.96 -14.93 -6.18
N GLY A 113 -13.19 -15.43 -6.00
CA GLY A 113 -13.60 -16.72 -6.54
C GLY A 113 -13.54 -16.74 -8.07
N ALA A 114 -13.92 -17.86 -8.70
CA ALA A 114 -13.84 -18.04 -10.16
C ALA A 114 -14.57 -16.97 -11.01
N GLY A 115 -15.42 -16.13 -10.39
CA GLY A 115 -16.05 -14.96 -11.02
C GLY A 115 -15.21 -13.67 -11.00
N GLY A 116 -14.00 -13.66 -10.42
CA GLY A 116 -13.08 -12.52 -10.45
C GLY A 116 -13.42 -11.34 -9.54
N GLU A 117 -14.64 -11.31 -8.98
CA GLU A 117 -15.15 -10.24 -8.11
C GLU A 117 -15.35 -10.74 -6.66
N LEU A 118 -15.08 -9.87 -5.68
CA LEU A 118 -15.50 -10.12 -4.29
C LEU A 118 -17.00 -9.82 -4.20
N GLU A 119 -17.77 -10.58 -3.42
CA GLU A 119 -19.19 -10.28 -3.15
C GLU A 119 -19.38 -8.85 -2.59
N GLU A 120 -18.39 -8.38 -1.82
CA GLU A 120 -18.20 -7.00 -1.41
C GLU A 120 -16.70 -6.69 -1.36
N ASN A 121 -16.31 -5.49 -1.80
CA ASN A 121 -14.91 -5.06 -1.78
C ASN A 121 -14.37 -5.04 -0.34
N LYS A 122 -13.48 -5.98 -0.02
CA LYS A 122 -12.88 -6.09 1.31
C LYS A 122 -11.94 -4.92 1.58
N LEU A 123 -12.01 -4.39 2.79
CA LEU A 123 -11.13 -3.35 3.27
C LEU A 123 -9.81 -3.99 3.74
N CYS A 124 -8.70 -3.35 3.38
CA CYS A 124 -7.37 -3.78 3.76
C CYS A 124 -6.56 -2.61 4.30
N ARG A 125 -5.60 -2.96 5.14
CA ARG A 125 -4.43 -2.14 5.41
C ARG A 125 -3.24 -2.83 4.77
N THR A 126 -2.49 -2.12 3.95
CA THR A 126 -1.31 -2.66 3.28
C THR A 126 -0.11 -1.75 3.48
N VAL A 127 1.05 -2.33 3.71
CA VAL A 127 2.33 -1.60 3.73
C VAL A 127 3.13 -2.00 2.51
N GLY A 128 3.66 -1.01 1.80
CA GLY A 128 4.39 -1.27 0.57
C GLY A 128 5.13 -0.06 0.05
N ARG A 129 5.64 -0.19 -1.18
CA ARG A 129 6.36 0.88 -1.87
C ARG A 129 5.93 0.96 -3.32
N MET A 130 5.94 2.16 -3.88
CA MET A 130 5.72 2.33 -5.31
C MET A 130 6.98 1.94 -6.08
N ARG A 131 6.81 1.20 -7.17
CA ARG A 131 7.86 0.86 -8.14
C ARG A 131 7.41 1.31 -9.52
N ARG A 132 8.36 1.77 -10.34
CA ARG A 132 8.08 2.07 -11.75
C ARG A 132 8.05 0.77 -12.55
N GLU A 133 7.05 0.61 -13.40
CA GLU A 133 6.90 -0.57 -14.25
C GLU A 133 6.52 -0.13 -15.67
N GLY A 134 7.52 -0.12 -16.56
CA GLY A 134 7.40 0.48 -17.88
C GLY A 134 6.96 1.96 -17.81
N LYS A 135 5.82 2.27 -18.42
CA LYS A 135 5.19 3.60 -18.38
C LYS A 135 4.28 3.80 -17.16
N GLY A 136 3.98 2.75 -16.40
CA GLY A 136 3.07 2.76 -15.27
C GLY A 136 3.75 2.67 -13.91
N TRP A 137 2.92 2.43 -12.90
CA TRP A 137 3.32 2.31 -11.50
C TRP A 137 2.73 1.02 -10.94
N ARG A 138 3.50 0.34 -10.09
CA ARG A 138 3.06 -0.85 -9.38
C ARG A 138 3.36 -0.70 -7.90
N PHE A 139 2.36 -0.97 -7.08
CA PHE A 139 2.50 -0.98 -5.62
C PHE A 139 3.04 -2.35 -5.18
N VAL A 140 4.30 -2.39 -4.75
CA VAL A 140 4.91 -3.61 -4.22
C VAL A 140 4.49 -3.77 -2.76
N VAL A 141 3.65 -4.75 -2.50
CA VAL A 141 3.08 -5.10 -1.20
C VAL A 141 4.16 -5.82 -0.38
N LEU A 142 4.56 -5.20 0.73
CA LEU A 142 5.50 -5.75 1.72
C LEU A 142 4.79 -6.34 2.94
N ASN A 143 3.50 -6.03 3.10
CA ASN A 143 2.59 -6.69 4.02
C ASN A 143 1.15 -6.24 3.68
N ILE A 144 0.17 -7.10 3.95
CA ILE A 144 -1.25 -6.78 3.82
C ILE A 144 -2.03 -7.52 4.90
N TRP A 145 -3.13 -6.95 5.36
CA TRP A 145 -4.06 -7.59 6.29
C TRP A 145 -5.46 -7.03 6.06
N GLU A 146 -6.47 -7.87 6.33
CA GLU A 146 -7.88 -7.44 6.31
C GLU A 146 -8.09 -6.45 7.44
N ALA A 147 -8.76 -5.34 7.14
CA ALA A 147 -9.03 -4.29 8.10
C ALA A 147 -10.53 -3.99 8.12
N THR A 148 -10.97 -3.39 9.21
CA THR A 148 -12.34 -2.96 9.45
C THR A 148 -12.45 -1.44 9.35
N TRP A 149 -13.69 -0.93 9.36
CA TRP A 149 -13.90 0.51 9.47
C TRP A 149 -13.42 1.06 10.81
N ASP A 150 -13.53 0.29 11.89
CA ASP A 150 -12.99 0.68 13.20
C ASP A 150 -11.47 0.91 13.15
N ASP A 151 -10.73 0.05 12.44
CA ASP A 151 -9.28 0.23 12.22
C ASP A 151 -8.98 1.54 11.47
N VAL A 152 -9.79 1.85 10.43
CA VAL A 152 -9.65 3.07 9.64
C VAL A 152 -9.96 4.30 10.49
N GLU A 153 -11.07 4.29 11.22
CA GLU A 153 -11.49 5.42 12.05
C GLU A 153 -10.48 5.70 13.16
N TYR A 154 -9.99 4.64 13.82
CA TYR A 154 -8.94 4.73 14.82
C TYR A 154 -7.66 5.35 14.25
N ALA A 155 -7.17 4.82 13.13
CA ALA A 155 -5.95 5.35 12.50
C ALA A 155 -6.16 6.79 12.00
N ARG A 156 -7.32 7.11 11.45
CA ARG A 156 -7.66 8.47 10.99
C ARG A 156 -7.72 9.45 12.14
N ALA A 157 -8.29 9.10 13.29
CA ALA A 157 -8.34 9.97 14.47
C ALA A 157 -6.93 10.33 14.94
N ILE A 158 -6.00 9.38 14.93
CA ILE A 158 -4.60 9.63 15.33
C ILE A 158 -3.86 10.49 14.30
N ILE A 159 -4.03 10.21 13.01
CA ILE A 159 -3.23 10.81 11.95
C ILE A 159 -3.79 12.15 11.45
N CYS A 160 -5.11 12.29 11.47
CA CYS A 160 -5.81 13.44 10.89
C CYS A 160 -6.25 14.48 11.93
N GLY A 161 -6.34 14.10 13.22
CA GLY A 161 -6.89 14.94 14.29
C GLY A 161 -8.40 14.85 14.32
#